data_AF-A0A5D0P7U3-F1
#
_entry.id   AF-A0A5D0P7U3-F1
#
_cell.length_a   1.000
_cell.length_b   1.000
_cell.length_c   1.000
_cell.angle_alpha   90.00
_cell.angle_beta   90.00
_cell.angle_gamma   90.00
#
_symmetry.space_group_name_H-M   'P 1'
#
loop_
_entity.id
_entity.type
_entity.pdbx_description
1 polymer ?
#
loop_
_entity_poly.entity_id
_entity_poly.type
_entity_poly.pdbx_seq_one_letter_code
_entity_poly.pdbx_strand_id
1 'polypeptide(L)'
;MTPDLTPGPGGSRKGALPEGGFPLTPANRSCRATVAKGVLKSDGRGIHPMRRQLAAATLATAATLTTLVALPASADAASSAQRVRMTGGQEVPGPGDRNGFGTFAYEVSRGRLCYVITARKIRPATMAHIHRGRKGVAGPVVVTLKAPAKGFARDCVKAVRHQNAKNAATTLTFRELRAIAKWPHRYYVNVHNKKFPAGAIRGQLG
;
A
#
# COMPACT_ATOMS: atom_id res chain seq x y z
N MET A 1 13.08 65.03 17.40
CA MET A 1 14.34 64.35 17.77
C MET A 1 14.27 62.92 17.25
N THR A 2 14.72 62.72 16.02
CA THR A 2 15.10 61.42 15.43
C THR A 2 16.50 61.06 15.91
N PRO A 3 16.86 59.76 15.92
CA PRO A 3 17.57 59.16 14.77
C PRO A 3 16.99 57.75 14.45
N ASP A 4 16.64 57.36 13.24
CA ASP A 4 17.42 57.12 12.00
C ASP A 4 18.79 56.48 12.20
N LEU A 5 18.86 55.14 12.05
CA LEU A 5 20.06 54.39 11.63
C LEU A 5 19.68 53.03 11.03
N THR A 6 19.61 52.97 9.69
CA THR A 6 20.07 51.83 8.87
C THR A 6 20.86 52.42 7.70
N PRO A 7 21.61 51.67 6.84
CA PRO A 7 21.98 50.25 6.85
C PRO A 7 23.50 50.02 6.63
N GLY A 8 23.96 48.76 6.67
CA GLY A 8 25.32 48.39 6.25
C GLY A 8 25.41 46.91 5.81
N PRO A 9 25.82 46.62 4.56
CA PRO A 9 25.91 45.27 4.02
C PRO A 9 27.34 44.71 4.14
N GLY A 10 27.45 43.43 4.48
CA GLY A 10 28.70 42.66 4.43
C GLY A 10 28.41 41.24 4.88
N GLY A 11 28.91 40.16 4.29
CA GLY A 11 29.80 39.97 3.16
C GLY A 11 29.91 38.46 2.98
N SER A 12 30.08 38.02 1.75
CA SER A 12 30.15 36.64 1.29
C SER A 12 31.11 35.76 2.11
N ARG A 13 30.65 34.55 2.47
CA ARG A 13 31.52 33.37 2.51
C ARG A 13 30.84 32.17 1.86
N LYS A 14 31.38 31.82 0.70
CA LYS A 14 31.25 30.54 0.02
C LYS A 14 31.86 29.44 0.89
N GLY A 15 31.21 28.29 0.96
CA GLY A 15 31.73 27.02 1.47
C GLY A 15 30.76 25.92 1.04
N ALA A 16 30.90 25.41 -0.19
CA ALA A 16 31.59 24.16 -0.49
C ALA A 16 30.77 22.92 -0.07
N LEU A 17 30.04 22.39 -1.06
CA LEU A 17 29.52 21.03 -1.09
C LEU A 17 30.70 20.03 -1.06
N PRO A 18 30.58 18.90 -0.36
CA PRO A 18 31.26 17.69 -0.77
C PRO A 18 30.36 16.87 -1.70
N GLU A 19 30.73 16.88 -2.98
CA GLU A 19 30.44 15.87 -3.98
C GLU A 19 30.86 14.49 -3.45
N GLY A 20 29.91 13.56 -3.35
CA GLY A 20 30.14 12.18 -2.94
C GLY A 20 29.40 11.24 -3.88
N GLY A 21 30.00 10.98 -5.04
CA GLY A 21 29.51 10.07 -6.06
C GLY A 21 29.49 8.61 -5.56
N PHE A 22 28.36 7.94 -5.75
CA PHE A 22 28.26 6.49 -5.67
C PHE A 22 27.98 5.94 -7.07
N PRO A 23 28.78 4.98 -7.57
CA PRO A 23 28.66 4.48 -8.93
C PRO A 23 27.40 3.64 -9.15
N LEU A 24 26.77 3.88 -10.29
CA LEU A 24 25.76 3.04 -10.90
C LEU A 24 26.43 1.76 -11.43
N THR A 25 25.99 0.59 -10.97
CA THR A 25 26.23 -0.68 -11.70
C THR A 25 24.90 -1.26 -12.16
N PRO A 26 24.74 -1.58 -13.46
CA PRO A 26 23.57 -2.28 -13.97
C PRO A 26 23.79 -3.79 -13.91
N ALA A 27 22.87 -4.52 -13.28
CA ALA A 27 22.77 -5.97 -13.46
C ALA A 27 21.44 -6.28 -14.15
N ASN A 28 21.51 -6.19 -15.48
CA ASN A 28 20.56 -6.77 -16.41
C ASN A 28 20.76 -8.29 -16.41
N ARG A 29 19.74 -9.07 -16.03
CA ARG A 29 19.61 -10.48 -16.46
C ARG A 29 18.14 -10.82 -16.66
N SER A 30 17.76 -10.68 -17.92
CA SER A 30 16.64 -11.35 -18.56
C SER A 30 16.78 -12.87 -18.36
N CYS A 31 15.74 -13.52 -17.85
CA CYS A 31 15.57 -14.97 -17.98
C CYS A 31 14.29 -15.22 -18.76
N ARG A 32 14.45 -15.56 -20.04
CA ARG A 32 13.40 -16.08 -20.93
C ARG A 32 13.98 -17.34 -21.58
N ALA A 33 13.40 -18.50 -21.30
CA ALA A 33 13.54 -19.72 -22.09
C ALA A 33 12.31 -20.60 -21.78
N THR A 34 11.28 -20.58 -22.62
CA THR A 34 11.02 -21.47 -23.77
C THR A 34 10.41 -22.81 -23.34
N VAL A 35 9.13 -22.95 -23.71
CA VAL A 35 8.31 -24.17 -23.69
C VAL A 35 8.92 -25.21 -24.62
N ALA A 36 9.09 -26.45 -24.13
CA ALA A 36 9.29 -27.62 -24.98
C ALA A 36 8.12 -28.60 -24.78
N LYS A 37 7.31 -28.77 -25.82
CA LYS A 37 6.32 -29.83 -25.97
C LYS A 37 7.05 -31.09 -26.43
N GLY A 38 6.98 -32.17 -25.65
CA GLY A 38 7.40 -33.51 -26.08
C GLY A 38 6.16 -34.38 -26.30
N VAL A 39 5.86 -34.66 -27.56
CA VAL A 39 4.94 -35.73 -27.99
C VAL A 39 5.79 -36.97 -28.22
N LEU A 40 5.47 -38.07 -27.53
CA LEU A 40 5.94 -39.40 -27.91
C LEU A 40 4.74 -40.34 -27.95
N LYS A 41 4.57 -40.95 -29.12
CA LYS A 41 3.57 -41.96 -29.47
C LYS A 41 4.38 -43.18 -29.90
N SER A 42 4.10 -44.35 -29.35
CA SER A 42 4.44 -45.62 -30.02
C SER A 42 3.47 -46.72 -29.60
N ASP A 43 2.94 -47.36 -30.65
CA ASP A 43 1.93 -48.41 -30.66
C ASP A 43 2.43 -49.78 -30.16
N GLY A 44 1.47 -50.65 -29.80
CA GLY A 44 1.38 -51.94 -30.51
C GLY A 44 1.61 -53.25 -29.75
N ARG A 45 0.48 -53.88 -29.39
CA ARG A 45 0.12 -55.30 -29.58
C ARG A 45 0.90 -56.43 -28.87
N GLY A 46 0.15 -57.16 -28.03
CA GLY A 46 0.32 -58.59 -27.75
C GLY A 46 -1.06 -59.24 -27.55
N ILE A 47 -1.38 -60.22 -28.39
CA ILE A 47 -2.65 -60.98 -28.48
C ILE A 47 -2.39 -62.41 -28.01
N HIS A 48 -3.22 -62.96 -27.12
CA HIS A 48 -3.29 -64.40 -26.79
C HIS A 48 -4.75 -64.81 -26.42
N PRO A 49 -5.11 -66.11 -26.55
CA PRO A 49 -6.41 -66.54 -27.08
C PRO A 49 -7.51 -66.88 -26.05
N MET A 50 -8.69 -67.09 -26.64
CA MET A 50 -10.04 -67.28 -26.11
C MET A 50 -10.25 -68.55 -25.26
N ARG A 51 -10.98 -68.40 -24.15
CA ARG A 51 -11.73 -69.50 -23.50
C ARG A 51 -13.15 -69.02 -23.18
N ARG A 52 -14.12 -69.67 -23.83
CA ARG A 52 -15.57 -69.53 -23.59
C ARG A 52 -15.92 -70.13 -22.21
N GLN A 53 -16.85 -69.53 -21.46
CA GLN A 53 -18.14 -70.15 -21.04
C GLN A 53 -19.09 -69.11 -20.37
N LEU A 54 -20.26 -68.97 -20.99
CA LEU A 54 -21.64 -68.80 -20.50
C LEU A 54 -22.01 -68.02 -19.21
N ALA A 55 -22.87 -67.02 -19.46
CA ALA A 55 -24.17 -66.70 -18.82
C ALA A 55 -24.27 -65.99 -17.45
N ALA A 56 -24.76 -64.75 -17.55
CA ALA A 56 -25.85 -64.10 -16.79
C ALA A 56 -25.68 -63.83 -15.28
N ALA A 57 -25.59 -62.54 -14.93
CA ALA A 57 -26.41 -61.93 -13.88
C ALA A 57 -26.39 -60.40 -14.01
N THR A 58 -27.59 -59.84 -13.96
CA THR A 58 -27.97 -58.43 -14.06
C THR A 58 -27.34 -57.53 -13.01
N LEU A 59 -26.98 -56.30 -13.39
CA LEU A 59 -27.35 -55.10 -12.62
C LEU A 59 -27.34 -53.88 -13.57
N ALA A 60 -28.52 -53.33 -13.83
CA ALA A 60 -28.68 -52.10 -14.58
C ALA A 60 -28.15 -50.93 -13.74
N THR A 61 -27.03 -50.34 -14.13
CA THR A 61 -26.63 -49.01 -13.64
C THR A 61 -26.99 -47.99 -14.72
N ALA A 62 -28.12 -47.31 -14.53
CA ALA A 62 -28.46 -46.11 -15.30
C ALA A 62 -27.45 -45.01 -14.95
N ALA A 63 -26.43 -44.82 -15.80
CA ALA A 63 -25.50 -43.72 -15.69
C ALA A 63 -26.17 -42.45 -16.25
N THR A 64 -26.81 -41.67 -15.38
CA THR A 64 -27.30 -40.33 -15.72
C THR A 64 -26.09 -39.40 -15.84
N LEU A 65 -25.72 -39.08 -17.08
CA LEU A 65 -24.64 -38.14 -17.39
C LEU A 65 -25.18 -36.71 -17.26
N THR A 66 -25.18 -36.16 -16.04
CA THR A 66 -25.51 -34.76 -15.78
C THR A 66 -24.32 -33.87 -16.14
N THR A 67 -24.40 -33.17 -17.26
CA THR A 67 -23.44 -32.12 -17.64
C THR A 67 -23.70 -30.87 -16.79
N LEU A 68 -22.94 -30.72 -15.70
CA LEU A 68 -22.89 -29.47 -14.94
C LEU A 68 -22.19 -28.39 -15.78
N VAL A 69 -22.95 -27.44 -16.32
CA VAL A 69 -22.39 -26.22 -16.91
C VAL A 69 -21.94 -25.32 -15.75
N ALA A 70 -20.63 -25.31 -15.49
CA ALA A 70 -20.02 -24.38 -14.55
C ALA A 70 -19.95 -22.99 -15.22
N LEU A 71 -20.83 -22.08 -14.80
CA LEU A 71 -20.71 -20.67 -15.13
C LEU A 71 -19.48 -20.10 -14.38
N PRO A 72 -18.63 -19.28 -15.02
CA PRO A 72 -17.59 -18.59 -14.29
C PRO A 72 -18.24 -17.59 -13.35
N ALA A 73 -18.20 -17.87 -12.05
CA ALA A 73 -18.42 -16.85 -11.04
C ALA A 73 -17.27 -15.84 -11.17
N SER A 74 -17.57 -14.66 -11.71
CA SER A 74 -16.65 -13.53 -11.64
C SER A 74 -16.45 -13.21 -10.17
N ALA A 75 -15.35 -13.71 -9.60
CA ALA A 75 -14.86 -13.24 -8.32
C ALA A 75 -14.42 -11.79 -8.53
N ASP A 76 -15.30 -10.84 -8.19
CA ASP A 76 -14.87 -9.48 -7.88
C ASP A 76 -13.84 -9.65 -6.76
N ALA A 77 -12.56 -9.49 -7.11
CA ALA A 77 -11.49 -9.50 -6.13
C ALA A 77 -11.72 -8.28 -5.22
N ALA A 78 -12.48 -8.51 -4.15
CA ALA A 78 -12.66 -7.55 -3.09
C ALA A 78 -11.26 -7.16 -2.61
N SER A 79 -10.82 -5.98 -2.99
CA SER A 79 -9.59 -5.40 -2.54
C SER A 79 -9.67 -5.29 -1.02
N SER A 80 -8.89 -6.13 -0.33
CA SER A 80 -8.90 -6.18 1.12
C SER A 80 -8.34 -4.86 1.65
N ALA A 81 -9.24 -4.00 2.11
CA ALA A 81 -8.87 -2.73 2.74
C ALA A 81 -7.94 -3.01 3.92
N GLN A 82 -6.76 -2.39 3.90
CA GLN A 82 -5.78 -2.49 4.96
C GLN A 82 -6.27 -1.70 6.16
N ARG A 83 -6.11 -2.23 7.38
CA ARG A 83 -6.59 -1.59 8.61
C ARG A 83 -5.44 -1.38 9.59
N VAL A 84 -5.31 -0.15 10.06
CA VAL A 84 -4.22 0.31 10.90
C VAL A 84 -4.77 0.86 12.20
N ARG A 85 -4.32 0.33 13.33
CA ARG A 85 -4.67 0.86 14.66
C ARG A 85 -3.73 2.01 15.01
N MET A 86 -4.30 3.17 15.32
CA MET A 86 -3.56 4.34 15.76
C MET A 86 -3.70 4.52 17.27
N THR A 87 -2.61 4.82 17.97
CA THR A 87 -2.61 5.14 19.42
C THR A 87 -1.58 6.22 19.72
N GLY A 88 -1.73 6.96 20.83
CA GLY A 88 -0.75 7.99 21.21
C GLY A 88 0.61 7.42 21.63
N GLY A 89 0.64 6.19 22.17
CA GLY A 89 1.89 5.51 22.52
C GLY A 89 2.74 5.08 21.33
N GLN A 90 2.22 5.15 20.11
CA GLN A 90 2.99 4.89 18.88
C GLN A 90 3.66 6.15 18.31
N GLU A 91 3.37 7.33 18.86
CA GLU A 91 3.88 8.60 18.34
C GLU A 91 5.40 8.75 18.54
N VAL A 92 6.08 9.31 17.53
CA VAL A 92 7.53 9.58 17.57
C VAL A 92 7.83 10.89 16.83
N PRO A 93 8.51 11.87 17.46
CA PRO A 93 8.84 11.91 18.89
C PRO A 93 7.58 11.98 19.75
N GLY A 94 7.54 11.18 20.81
CA GLY A 94 6.42 11.15 21.74
C GLY A 94 6.55 12.19 22.87
N PRO A 95 5.58 12.24 23.79
CA PRO A 95 4.38 11.41 23.82
C PRO A 95 3.26 11.96 22.92
N GLY A 96 2.47 11.05 22.34
CA GLY A 96 1.15 11.38 21.81
C GLY A 96 0.10 11.43 22.93
N ASP A 97 -1.18 11.47 22.54
CA ASP A 97 -2.30 11.51 23.48
C ASP A 97 -2.47 10.15 24.18
N ARG A 98 -2.23 10.14 25.51
CA ARG A 98 -2.08 8.91 26.30
C ARG A 98 -3.24 7.94 26.18
N ASN A 99 -4.47 8.44 26.07
CA ASN A 99 -5.69 7.63 25.92
C ASN A 99 -6.34 7.75 24.53
N GLY A 100 -5.68 8.47 23.60
CA GLY A 100 -6.13 8.65 22.24
C GLY A 100 -5.97 7.40 21.41
N PHE A 101 -6.97 7.11 20.57
CA PHE A 101 -6.92 5.99 19.64
C PHE A 101 -7.74 6.26 18.37
N GLY A 102 -7.50 5.46 17.35
CA GLY A 102 -8.23 5.54 16.09
C GLY A 102 -7.93 4.38 15.16
N THR A 103 -8.62 4.37 14.02
CA THR A 103 -8.40 3.41 12.94
C THR A 103 -8.22 4.17 11.63
N PHE A 104 -7.21 3.80 10.87
CA PHE A 104 -7.06 4.19 9.48
C PHE A 104 -7.27 2.96 8.61
N ALA A 105 -8.32 2.96 7.80
CA ALA A 105 -8.59 1.92 6.82
C ALA A 105 -8.36 2.49 5.44
N TYR A 106 -7.55 1.83 4.60
CA TYR A 106 -7.24 2.33 3.28
C TYR A 106 -7.14 1.23 2.23
N GLU A 107 -7.35 1.63 0.99
CA GLU A 107 -7.23 0.80 -0.19
C GLU A 107 -6.48 1.56 -1.27
N VAL A 108 -5.56 0.87 -1.94
CA VAL A 108 -4.88 1.39 -3.13
C VAL A 108 -5.43 0.67 -4.35
N SER A 109 -6.20 1.37 -5.16
CA SER A 109 -6.77 0.85 -6.40
C SER A 109 -6.99 1.95 -7.42
N ARG A 110 -6.94 1.58 -8.72
CA ARG A 110 -7.25 2.48 -9.85
C ARG A 110 -6.53 3.84 -9.80
N GLY A 111 -5.26 3.86 -9.39
CA GLY A 111 -4.46 5.08 -9.29
C GLY A 111 -4.85 6.01 -8.14
N ARG A 112 -5.51 5.50 -7.10
CA ARG A 112 -5.95 6.28 -5.93
C ARG A 112 -5.63 5.54 -4.63
N LEU A 113 -5.49 6.30 -3.56
CA LEU A 113 -5.56 5.80 -2.19
C LEU A 113 -6.86 6.32 -1.58
N CYS A 114 -7.86 5.45 -1.43
CA CYS A 114 -9.11 5.78 -0.76
C CYS A 114 -9.05 5.33 0.69
N TYR A 115 -9.58 6.12 1.61
CA TYR A 115 -9.45 5.83 3.03
C TYR A 115 -10.64 6.31 3.87
N VAL A 116 -10.73 5.70 5.05
CA VAL A 116 -11.52 6.15 6.19
C VAL A 116 -10.58 6.30 7.38
N ILE A 117 -10.72 7.39 8.12
CA ILE A 117 -9.93 7.66 9.33
C ILE A 117 -10.86 8.03 10.49
N THR A 118 -10.63 7.41 11.64
CA THR A 118 -11.31 7.73 12.90
C THR A 118 -10.32 8.18 13.94
N ALA A 119 -10.75 9.08 14.83
CA ALA A 119 -9.98 9.51 15.98
C ALA A 119 -10.92 9.72 17.18
N ARG A 120 -10.58 9.11 18.31
CA ARG A 120 -11.38 9.08 19.54
C ARG A 120 -10.49 9.39 20.73
N LYS A 121 -11.11 10.00 21.76
CA LYS A 121 -10.44 10.43 23.00
C LYS A 121 -9.20 11.32 22.74
N ILE A 122 -9.28 12.18 21.73
CA ILE A 122 -8.31 13.24 21.48
C ILE A 122 -9.03 14.59 21.42
N ARG A 123 -8.31 15.70 21.59
CA ARG A 123 -8.83 17.03 21.23
C ARG A 123 -9.13 17.08 19.71
N PRO A 124 -10.03 17.98 19.24
CA PRO A 124 -10.42 18.07 17.84
C PRO A 124 -9.20 18.05 16.90
N ALA A 125 -9.22 17.12 15.94
CA ALA A 125 -8.11 16.96 15.01
C ALA A 125 -8.01 18.16 14.07
N THR A 126 -6.79 18.66 13.87
CA THR A 126 -6.50 19.79 12.98
C THR A 126 -5.85 19.34 11.68
N MET A 127 -5.08 18.25 11.72
CA MET A 127 -4.37 17.71 10.55
C MET A 127 -4.29 16.19 10.61
N ALA A 128 -4.15 15.56 9.45
CA ALA A 128 -3.81 14.15 9.34
C ALA A 128 -2.90 13.95 8.13
N HIS A 129 -1.93 13.04 8.24
CA HIS A 129 -0.92 12.85 7.20
C HIS A 129 -0.56 11.37 7.05
N ILE A 130 -0.13 10.98 5.86
CA ILE A 130 0.74 9.82 5.67
C ILE A 130 2.18 10.33 5.59
N HIS A 131 3.07 9.71 6.34
CA HIS A 131 4.50 9.98 6.35
C HIS A 131 5.31 8.79 5.84
N ARG A 132 6.52 9.06 5.36
CA ARG A 132 7.50 8.02 5.03
C ARG A 132 8.46 7.81 6.20
N GLY A 133 8.25 6.75 6.96
CA GLY A 133 9.10 6.35 8.08
C GLY A 133 8.80 4.92 8.52
N ARG A 134 9.85 4.21 8.95
CA ARG A 134 9.69 2.89 9.59
C ARG A 134 9.12 3.07 11.00
N LYS A 135 8.67 1.96 11.59
CA LYS A 135 8.25 1.92 13.00
C LYS A 135 9.34 2.51 13.90
N GLY A 136 8.95 3.41 14.81
CA GLY A 136 9.88 4.07 15.72
C GLY A 136 10.65 5.25 15.13
N VAL A 137 10.46 5.60 13.86
CA VAL A 137 11.21 6.68 13.18
C VAL A 137 10.22 7.72 12.64
N ALA A 138 10.46 8.99 12.97
CA ALA A 138 9.76 10.13 12.38
C ALA A 138 10.28 10.38 10.96
N GLY A 139 9.42 10.79 10.04
CA GLY A 139 9.82 11.05 8.66
C GLY A 139 8.99 12.12 7.96
N PRO A 140 9.36 12.50 6.74
CA PRO A 140 8.67 13.57 6.01
C PRO A 140 7.24 13.19 5.66
N VAL A 141 6.39 14.21 5.55
CA VAL A 141 5.02 14.08 5.03
C VAL A 141 5.09 13.65 3.56
N VAL A 142 4.29 12.65 3.22
CA VAL A 142 4.10 12.18 1.83
C VAL A 142 2.83 12.77 1.26
N VAL A 143 1.74 12.80 2.05
CA VAL A 143 0.50 13.44 1.65
C VAL A 143 -0.34 13.86 2.85
N THR A 144 -1.02 15.00 2.70
CA THR A 144 -2.02 15.50 3.63
C THR A 144 -3.37 14.84 3.37
N LEU A 145 -3.97 14.38 4.47
CA LEU A 145 -5.28 13.78 4.50
C LEU A 145 -6.29 14.77 5.09
N LYS A 146 -7.56 14.59 4.74
CA LYS A 146 -8.67 15.22 5.44
C LYS A 146 -8.64 14.86 6.94
N ALA A 147 -8.52 15.88 7.79
CA ALA A 147 -8.51 15.69 9.23
C ALA A 147 -9.87 15.18 9.75
N PRO A 148 -9.89 14.19 10.66
CA PRO A 148 -11.11 13.75 11.33
C PRO A 148 -11.51 14.74 12.45
N ALA A 149 -11.80 15.99 12.11
CA ALA A 149 -12.04 17.07 13.08
C ALA A 149 -13.19 16.76 14.07
N LYS A 150 -14.21 16.04 13.59
CA LYS A 150 -15.34 15.52 14.38
C LYS A 150 -15.21 14.03 14.74
N GLY A 151 -13.99 13.50 14.72
CA GLY A 151 -13.67 12.10 15.03
C GLY A 151 -13.78 11.13 13.85
N PHE A 152 -14.19 11.60 12.67
CA PHE A 152 -14.31 10.81 11.45
C PHE A 152 -13.97 11.64 10.20
N ALA A 153 -13.29 11.04 9.23
CA ALA A 153 -13.19 11.56 7.87
C ALA A 153 -13.05 10.41 6.86
N ARG A 154 -13.46 10.66 5.62
CA ARG A 154 -13.26 9.79 4.47
C ARG A 154 -12.88 10.63 3.26
N ASP A 155 -11.97 10.14 2.43
CA ASP A 155 -11.61 10.78 1.17
C ASP A 155 -10.82 9.81 0.28
N CYS A 156 -10.42 10.26 -0.90
CA CYS A 156 -9.39 9.60 -1.68
C CYS A 156 -8.35 10.59 -2.21
N VAL A 157 -7.10 10.19 -2.12
CA VAL A 157 -5.96 10.87 -2.73
C VAL A 157 -5.72 10.30 -4.13
N LYS A 158 -5.63 11.16 -5.15
CA LYS A 158 -5.30 10.75 -6.52
C LYS A 158 -3.79 10.69 -6.73
N ALA A 159 -3.34 9.71 -7.51
CA ALA A 159 -1.98 9.70 -8.05
C ALA A 159 -1.90 10.50 -9.36
N VAL A 160 -0.80 11.23 -9.54
CA VAL A 160 -0.45 11.99 -10.74
C VAL A 160 0.92 11.56 -11.26
N ARG A 161 1.23 11.91 -12.51
CA ARG A 161 2.54 11.60 -13.10
C ARG A 161 3.67 12.42 -12.46
N HIS A 162 3.41 13.70 -12.24
CA HIS A 162 4.35 14.64 -11.61
C HIS A 162 3.60 15.56 -10.63
N GLN A 163 4.23 15.84 -9.50
CA GLN A 163 3.79 16.88 -8.58
C GLN A 163 4.46 18.22 -8.92
N ASN A 164 3.85 19.30 -8.47
CA ASN A 164 4.42 20.64 -8.44
C ASN A 164 4.13 21.27 -7.06
N ALA A 165 4.63 22.48 -6.81
CA ALA A 165 4.46 23.16 -5.54
C ALA A 165 2.99 23.34 -5.10
N LYS A 166 2.04 23.37 -6.05
CA LYS A 166 0.62 23.60 -5.77
C LYS A 166 -0.12 22.32 -5.36
N ASN A 167 0.32 21.14 -5.80
CA ASN A 167 -0.41 19.87 -5.59
C ASN A 167 0.36 18.82 -4.78
N ALA A 168 1.66 19.02 -4.50
CA ALA A 168 2.49 18.03 -3.82
C ALA A 168 1.94 17.63 -2.45
N ALA A 169 1.31 18.56 -1.72
CA ALA A 169 0.74 18.28 -0.41
C ALA A 169 -0.53 17.42 -0.45
N THR A 170 -1.28 17.40 -1.55
CA THR A 170 -2.65 16.83 -1.62
C THR A 170 -2.80 15.72 -2.65
N THR A 171 -1.72 15.38 -3.38
CA THR A 171 -1.70 14.33 -4.38
C THR A 171 -0.49 13.42 -4.16
N LEU A 172 -0.57 12.19 -4.63
CA LEU A 172 0.58 11.28 -4.69
C LEU A 172 1.14 11.26 -6.11
N THR A 173 2.39 10.88 -6.28
CA THR A 173 2.86 10.35 -7.56
C THR A 173 2.45 8.88 -7.72
N PHE A 174 2.36 8.37 -8.94
CA PHE A 174 2.15 6.92 -9.16
C PHE A 174 3.24 6.07 -8.50
N ARG A 175 4.46 6.60 -8.37
CA ARG A 175 5.58 5.93 -7.69
C ARG A 175 5.34 5.83 -6.19
N GLU A 176 4.91 6.91 -5.54
CA GLU A 176 4.61 6.91 -4.10
C GLU A 176 3.42 6.03 -3.78
N LEU A 177 2.34 6.10 -4.57
CA LEU A 177 1.17 5.24 -4.39
C LEU A 177 1.56 3.76 -4.46
N ARG A 178 2.37 3.36 -5.46
CA ARG A 178 2.87 1.99 -5.59
C ARG A 178 3.79 1.60 -4.43
N ALA A 179 4.61 2.53 -3.94
CA ALA A 179 5.49 2.28 -2.81
C ALA A 179 4.72 2.07 -1.49
N ILE A 180 3.65 2.82 -1.25
CA ILE A 180 2.74 2.61 -0.11
C ILE A 180 2.09 1.23 -0.19
N ALA A 181 1.60 0.82 -1.37
CA ALA A 181 0.98 -0.49 -1.54
C ALA A 181 1.98 -1.65 -1.38
N LYS A 182 3.20 -1.50 -1.91
CA LYS A 182 4.22 -2.57 -1.90
C LYS A 182 4.95 -2.68 -0.56
N TRP A 183 5.19 -1.57 0.12
CA TRP A 183 6.03 -1.50 1.31
C TRP A 183 5.36 -0.71 2.45
N PRO A 184 4.17 -1.10 2.91
CA PRO A 184 3.39 -0.33 3.88
C PRO A 184 4.15 -0.13 5.21
N HIS A 185 5.00 -1.07 5.62
CA HIS A 185 5.87 -0.96 6.81
C HIS A 185 6.90 0.19 6.75
N ARG A 186 7.03 0.90 5.62
CA ARG A 186 7.87 2.10 5.46
C ARG A 186 7.07 3.40 5.60
N TYR A 187 5.78 3.31 5.93
CA TYR A 187 4.86 4.44 6.03
C TYR A 187 4.02 4.36 7.29
N TYR A 188 3.65 5.52 7.82
CA TYR A 188 2.73 5.62 8.95
C TYR A 188 1.72 6.72 8.71
N VAL A 189 0.57 6.59 9.35
CA VAL A 189 -0.45 7.64 9.44
C VAL A 189 -0.38 8.28 10.82
N ASN A 190 -0.62 9.58 10.89
CA ASN A 190 -0.72 10.33 12.14
C ASN A 190 -1.87 11.34 12.05
N VAL A 191 -2.48 11.65 13.19
CA VAL A 191 -3.49 12.69 13.38
C VAL A 191 -2.99 13.66 14.45
N HIS A 192 -3.02 14.96 14.14
CA HIS A 192 -2.54 16.03 15.01
C HIS A 192 -3.71 16.83 15.57
N ASN A 193 -3.48 17.50 16.69
CA ASN A 193 -4.39 18.52 17.23
C ASN A 193 -3.59 19.64 17.89
N LYS A 194 -4.27 20.67 18.40
CA LYS A 194 -3.61 21.83 19.04
C LYS A 194 -2.72 21.44 20.24
N LYS A 195 -3.08 20.40 20.99
CA LYS A 195 -2.31 19.95 22.17
C LYS A 195 -1.11 19.08 21.78
N PHE A 196 -1.23 18.31 20.70
CA PHE A 196 -0.21 17.40 20.20
C PHE A 196 0.12 17.76 18.73
N PRO A 197 0.90 18.84 18.51
CA PRO A 197 1.24 19.29 17.16
C PRO A 197 2.17 18.32 16.41
N ALA A 198 3.02 17.57 17.12
CA ALA A 198 3.84 16.51 16.53
C ALA A 198 3.03 15.25 16.17
N GLY A 199 1.95 14.99 16.91
CA GLY A 199 1.02 13.89 16.66
C GLY A 199 0.25 13.49 17.91
N ALA A 200 -1.07 13.42 17.83
CA ALA A 200 -1.91 12.93 18.91
C ALA A 200 -1.98 11.40 18.90
N ILE A 201 -2.07 10.80 17.71
CA ILE A 201 -2.11 9.34 17.53
C ILE A 201 -1.41 8.95 16.23
N ARG A 202 -0.65 7.86 16.26
CA ARG A 202 0.07 7.30 15.11
C ARG A 202 -0.22 5.82 14.94
N GLY A 203 -0.17 5.33 13.70
CA GLY A 203 -0.19 3.91 13.37
C GLY A 203 0.68 3.59 12.14
N GLN A 204 1.45 2.51 12.22
CA GLN A 204 2.25 2.01 11.09
C GLN A 204 1.35 1.31 10.07
N LEU A 205 1.55 1.53 8.76
CA LEU A 205 0.65 0.96 7.75
C LEU A 205 0.78 -0.56 7.55
N GLY A 206 1.87 -1.17 8.01
CA GLY A 206 2.13 -2.61 7.97
C GLY A 206 3.37 -3.01 8.75
#